data_AF-A0A928IW41-F1
#
_entry.id   AF-A0A928IW41-F1
#
_cell.length_a   1.000
_cell.length_b   1.000
_cell.length_c   1.000
_cell.angle_alpha   90.00
_cell.angle_beta   90.00
_cell.angle_gamma   90.00
#
_symmetry.space_group_name_H-M   'P 1'
#
loop_
_entity.id
_entity.type
_entity.pdbx_description
1 polymer ?
#
loop_
_entity_poly.entity_id
_entity_poly.type
_entity_poly.pdbx_seq_one_letter_code
_entity_poly.pdbx_strand_id
1 'polypeptide(L)'
;MGVAVRKEDGSVVVTKEQTTSIRKKHKILNIPIVRGVVGMVESFILSYRVLNISAEVYGLDESEEPSKFEKWLDKTFGKNLMDVVMSIALVLGVALAMGLFFFLPIIITKAIEVMAVGGDGLFGFWGDFFAKKSSFGETWSLFTEEWRSVASLLDKGQTAGLGTWKSVIEGVIKIVIFIAYLSLVSLMKDIRRTFQYHGAEHKSIFCYESGAELTVENVKKFKRFHPRCGTSFLFVILLISIAIFSLPFIPWDNPWLRFAIKLPLMPLVIGLGFEFIMFAGKHDNIVTRILSAPGLLMQRITTREPDDDQIEVAIIALKTALPGDFPDFVPPTEENLKKALEESENKEEEIPEDNKDDEQGA
;
A
#
# COMPACT_ATOMS: atom_id res chain seq x y z
N MET A 1 -8.00 -8.05 18.58
CA MET A 1 -6.71 -7.69 17.94
C MET A 1 -5.59 -7.89 18.94
N GLY A 2 -4.39 -8.17 18.44
CA GLY A 2 -3.14 -8.10 19.19
C GLY A 2 -2.18 -7.18 18.44
N VAL A 3 -1.52 -6.29 19.16
CA VAL A 3 -0.50 -5.37 18.65
C VAL A 3 0.77 -5.61 19.46
N ALA A 4 1.91 -5.75 18.79
CA ALA A 4 3.21 -5.87 19.44
C ALA A 4 4.13 -4.79 18.87
N VAL A 5 4.81 -4.05 19.74
CA VAL A 5 5.71 -2.96 19.38
C VAL A 5 7.03 -3.17 20.09
N ARG A 6 8.13 -3.20 19.34
CA ARG A 6 9.48 -3.23 19.92
C ARG A 6 9.95 -1.80 20.20
N LYS A 7 10.33 -1.52 21.44
CA LYS A 7 10.93 -0.27 21.91
C LYS A 7 12.43 -0.23 21.61
N GLU A 8 13.04 0.96 21.75
CA GLU A 8 14.48 1.15 21.52
C GLU A 8 15.36 0.38 22.51
N ASP A 9 14.86 0.13 23.72
CA ASP A 9 15.51 -0.71 24.74
C ASP A 9 15.45 -2.21 24.44
N GLY A 10 14.92 -2.60 23.27
CA GLY A 10 14.78 -3.99 22.83
C GLY A 10 13.55 -4.70 23.38
N SER A 11 12.83 -4.10 24.33
CA SER A 11 11.64 -4.68 24.94
C SER A 11 10.45 -4.67 23.98
N VAL A 12 9.55 -5.66 24.09
CA VAL A 12 8.35 -5.76 23.24
C VAL A 12 7.10 -5.52 24.10
N VAL A 13 6.41 -4.41 23.84
CA VAL A 13 5.13 -4.10 24.49
C VAL A 13 3.98 -4.67 23.67
N VAL A 14 3.04 -5.32 24.35
CA VAL A 14 1.90 -5.97 23.71
C VAL A 14 0.58 -5.37 24.20
N THR A 15 -0.24 -4.93 23.25
CA THR A 15 -1.60 -4.43 23.50
C THR A 15 -2.62 -5.41 22.95
N LYS A 16 -3.62 -5.77 23.77
CA LYS A 16 -4.70 -6.68 23.39
C LYS A 16 -6.05 -6.00 23.60
N GLU A 17 -6.84 -5.92 22.53
CA GLU A 17 -8.21 -5.42 22.60
C GLU A 17 -9.20 -6.37 21.93
N GLN A 18 -10.37 -6.52 22.54
CA GLN A 18 -11.43 -7.32 21.95
C GLN A 18 -12.25 -6.48 20.96
N THR A 19 -12.22 -6.88 19.69
CA THR A 19 -12.95 -6.21 18.61
C THR A 19 -14.15 -7.06 18.20
N THR A 20 -15.36 -6.53 18.34
CA THR A 20 -16.57 -7.19 17.85
C THR A 20 -17.06 -6.55 16.55
N SER A 21 -17.32 -7.37 15.54
CA SER A 21 -17.84 -6.88 14.27
C SER A 21 -19.31 -6.50 14.38
N ILE A 22 -19.70 -5.37 13.78
CA ILE A 22 -21.10 -4.94 13.71
C ILE A 22 -21.98 -5.95 12.93
N ARG A 23 -21.36 -6.74 12.05
CA ARG A 23 -22.00 -7.83 11.30
C ARG A 23 -22.55 -8.93 12.18
N LYS A 24 -22.03 -9.09 13.41
CA LYS A 24 -22.59 -10.02 14.41
C LYS A 24 -23.91 -9.52 14.99
N LYS A 25 -24.11 -8.20 15.05
CA LYS A 25 -25.34 -7.58 15.58
C LYS A 25 -26.46 -7.53 14.53
N HIS A 26 -26.12 -7.27 13.27
CA HIS A 26 -27.10 -7.12 12.19
C HIS A 26 -26.84 -8.12 11.05
N LYS A 27 -27.71 -9.12 10.91
CA LYS A 27 -27.57 -10.18 9.89
C LYS A 27 -27.53 -9.65 8.45
N ILE A 28 -28.24 -8.55 8.15
CA ILE A 28 -28.29 -7.93 6.83
C ILE A 28 -26.91 -7.47 6.32
N LEU A 29 -25.98 -7.18 7.25
CA LEU A 29 -24.61 -6.78 6.90
C LEU A 29 -23.73 -7.96 6.46
N ASN A 30 -24.26 -9.19 6.43
CA ASN A 30 -23.56 -10.37 5.92
C ASN A 30 -23.91 -10.72 4.47
N ILE A 31 -24.82 -9.96 3.84
CA ILE A 31 -25.11 -10.12 2.40
C ILE A 31 -23.84 -9.81 1.60
N PRO A 32 -23.50 -10.57 0.54
CA PRO A 32 -22.36 -10.28 -0.32
C PRO A 32 -22.34 -8.82 -0.80
N ILE A 33 -21.15 -8.27 -1.07
CA ILE A 33 -20.92 -6.84 -1.39
C ILE A 33 -21.10 -5.94 -0.16
N VAL A 34 -22.25 -5.94 0.51
CA VAL A 34 -22.48 -5.18 1.75
C VAL A 34 -21.50 -5.64 2.84
N ARG A 35 -21.33 -6.94 2.99
CA ARG A 35 -20.33 -7.58 3.85
C ARG A 35 -18.92 -7.11 3.52
N GLY A 36 -18.60 -6.95 2.23
CA GLY A 36 -17.32 -6.47 1.77
C GLY A 36 -17.06 -5.01 2.12
N VAL A 37 -18.05 -4.14 1.90
CA VAL A 37 -17.99 -2.72 2.30
C VAL A 37 -17.79 -2.59 3.81
N VAL A 38 -18.63 -3.28 4.60
CA VAL A 38 -18.53 -3.25 6.07
C VAL A 38 -17.18 -3.81 6.54
N GLY A 39 -16.75 -4.94 5.97
CA GLY A 39 -15.45 -5.54 6.31
C GLY A 39 -14.26 -4.63 6.01
N MET A 40 -14.31 -3.89 4.90
CA MET A 40 -13.28 -2.91 4.56
C MET A 40 -13.27 -1.73 5.54
N VAL A 41 -14.44 -1.17 5.86
CA VAL A 41 -14.56 -0.07 6.84
C VAL A 41 -14.07 -0.51 8.21
N GLU A 42 -14.47 -1.70 8.67
CA GLU A 42 -13.99 -2.26 9.95
C GLU A 42 -12.46 -2.43 9.96
N SER A 43 -11.88 -2.95 8.87
CA SER A 43 -10.43 -3.13 8.73
C SER A 43 -9.68 -1.81 8.71
N PHE A 44 -10.25 -0.79 8.06
CA PHE A 44 -9.68 0.57 8.03
C PHE A 44 -9.69 1.22 9.42
N ILE A 45 -10.83 1.19 10.13
CA ILE A 45 -10.95 1.71 11.51
C ILE A 45 -10.00 0.95 12.45
N LEU A 46 -9.86 -0.35 12.27
CA LEU A 46 -8.90 -1.15 13.04
C LEU A 46 -7.47 -0.73 12.75
N SER A 47 -7.10 -0.59 11.47
CA SER A 47 -5.75 -0.20 11.06
C SER A 47 -5.38 1.17 11.63
N TYR A 48 -6.28 2.16 11.55
CA TYR A 48 -6.08 3.49 12.13
C TYR A 48 -5.86 3.42 13.65
N ARG A 49 -6.66 2.63 14.37
CA ARG A 49 -6.47 2.44 15.82
C ARG A 49 -5.14 1.77 16.15
N VAL A 50 -4.75 0.73 15.42
CA VAL A 50 -3.47 0.04 15.63
C VAL A 50 -2.28 0.97 15.37
N LEU A 51 -2.37 1.83 14.35
CA LEU A 51 -1.34 2.84 14.07
C LEU A 51 -1.20 3.82 15.24
N ASN A 52 -2.31 4.33 15.77
CA ASN A 52 -2.28 5.26 16.91
C ASN A 52 -1.73 4.57 18.17
N ILE A 53 -2.18 3.36 18.49
CA ILE A 53 -1.63 2.57 19.60
C ILE A 53 -0.12 2.38 19.43
N SER A 54 0.35 2.08 18.22
CA SER A 54 1.77 1.87 17.96
C SER A 54 2.57 3.17 18.13
N ALA A 55 2.01 4.31 17.72
CA ALA A 55 2.64 5.62 17.90
C ALA A 55 2.72 6.03 19.38
N GLU A 56 1.64 5.83 20.14
CA GLU A 56 1.58 6.08 21.58
C GLU A 56 2.60 5.20 22.33
N VAL A 57 2.65 3.90 22.03
CA VAL A 57 3.57 2.95 22.69
C VAL A 57 5.04 3.21 22.33
N TYR A 58 5.31 3.63 21.11
CA TYR A 58 6.65 4.01 20.68
C TYR A 58 7.08 5.38 21.23
N GLY A 59 6.17 6.13 21.86
CA GLY A 59 6.47 7.43 22.42
C GLY A 59 6.76 8.50 21.37
N LEU A 60 6.25 8.35 20.13
CA LEU A 60 6.45 9.34 19.06
C LEU A 60 5.96 10.74 19.45
N ASP A 61 5.00 10.83 20.38
CA ASP A 61 4.52 12.10 20.95
C ASP A 61 5.47 12.72 22.01
N GLU A 62 6.40 11.94 22.58
CA GLU A 62 7.36 12.40 23.61
C GLU A 62 8.82 12.49 23.09
N SER A 63 9.19 11.71 22.07
CA SER A 63 10.58 11.55 21.61
C SER A 63 10.99 12.46 20.44
N GLU A 64 10.04 13.00 19.67
CA GLU A 64 10.35 14.05 18.68
C GLU A 64 10.39 15.41 19.39
N GLU A 65 11.57 15.83 19.84
CA GLU A 65 11.74 17.23 20.24
C GLU A 65 11.25 18.14 19.10
N PRO A 66 10.25 19.01 19.34
CA PRO A 66 9.66 19.78 18.25
C PRO A 66 10.76 20.58 17.56
N SER A 67 10.77 20.55 16.23
CA SER A 67 11.83 21.19 15.45
C SER A 67 11.92 22.68 15.82
N LYS A 68 13.07 23.34 15.58
CA LYS A 68 13.20 24.78 15.86
C LYS A 68 12.09 25.61 15.21
N PHE A 69 11.55 25.12 14.10
CA PHE A 69 10.42 25.72 13.40
C PHE A 69 9.08 25.47 14.12
N GLU A 70 8.83 24.24 14.62
CA GLU A 70 7.65 23.89 15.41
C GLU A 70 7.61 24.62 16.75
N LYS A 71 8.75 24.69 17.47
CA LYS A 71 8.89 25.48 18.71
C LYS A 71 8.60 26.97 18.46
N TRP A 72 8.99 27.51 17.30
CA TRP A 72 8.69 28.90 16.92
C TRP A 72 7.22 29.09 16.54
N LEU A 73 6.65 28.15 15.80
CA LEU A 73 5.25 28.09 15.38
C LEU A 73 4.32 28.06 16.61
N ASP A 74 4.55 27.15 17.55
CA ASP A 74 3.81 27.05 18.81
C ASP A 74 3.88 28.34 19.63
N LYS A 75 5.08 28.95 19.70
CA LYS A 75 5.30 30.20 20.42
C LYS A 75 4.59 31.40 19.75
N THR A 76 4.45 31.38 18.43
CA THR A 76 3.90 32.51 17.66
C THR A 76 2.38 32.41 17.50
N PHE A 77 1.83 31.19 17.43
CA PHE A 77 0.42 30.97 17.07
C PHE A 77 -0.38 30.04 18.02
N GLY A 78 0.27 29.39 19.00
CA GLY A 78 -0.39 28.60 20.06
C GLY A 78 -1.06 27.30 19.58
N LYS A 79 -1.80 26.63 20.48
CA LYS A 79 -2.43 25.29 20.25
C LYS A 79 -3.38 25.21 19.04
N ASN A 80 -4.00 26.32 18.65
CA ASN A 80 -4.89 26.36 17.48
C ASN A 80 -4.12 26.17 16.15
N LEU A 81 -2.80 26.38 16.16
CA LEU A 81 -1.97 26.26 14.98
C LEU A 81 -1.70 24.80 14.60
N MET A 82 -1.48 23.91 15.57
CA MET A 82 -1.19 22.50 15.26
C MET A 82 -2.41 21.84 14.60
N ASP A 83 -3.61 22.13 15.07
CA ASP A 83 -4.87 21.72 14.43
C ASP A 83 -4.99 22.28 13.00
N VAL A 84 -4.56 23.53 12.79
CA VAL A 84 -4.51 24.16 11.46
C VAL A 84 -3.45 23.50 10.57
N VAL A 85 -2.26 23.20 11.09
CA VAL A 85 -1.17 22.54 10.37
C VAL A 85 -1.59 21.13 9.95
N MET A 86 -2.19 20.36 10.86
CA MET A 86 -2.73 19.03 10.56
C MET A 86 -3.87 19.09 9.53
N SER A 87 -4.75 20.09 9.65
CA SER A 87 -5.82 20.32 8.67
C SER A 87 -5.26 20.68 7.29
N ILE A 88 -4.23 21.53 7.22
CA ILE A 88 -3.53 21.88 5.98
C ILE A 88 -2.84 20.63 5.41
N ALA A 89 -2.16 19.83 6.24
CA ALA A 89 -1.50 18.60 5.81
C ALA A 89 -2.51 17.60 5.22
N LEU A 90 -3.67 17.44 5.85
CA LEU A 90 -4.76 16.62 5.32
C LEU A 90 -5.24 17.15 3.96
N VAL A 91 -5.51 18.45 3.85
CA VAL A 91 -5.95 19.07 2.59
C VAL A 91 -4.91 18.93 1.49
N LEU A 92 -3.63 19.17 1.79
CA LEU A 92 -2.52 19.00 0.85
C LEU A 92 -2.36 17.53 0.45
N GLY A 93 -2.50 16.60 1.38
CA GLY A 93 -2.47 15.17 1.10
C GLY A 93 -3.59 14.74 0.16
N VAL A 94 -4.82 15.19 0.41
CA VAL A 94 -5.96 14.95 -0.49
C VAL A 94 -5.76 15.62 -1.85
N ALA A 95 -5.29 16.87 -1.88
CA ALA A 95 -5.03 17.60 -3.11
C ALA A 95 -3.93 16.93 -3.94
N LEU A 96 -2.86 16.46 -3.31
CA LEU A 96 -1.79 15.69 -3.95
C LEU A 96 -2.33 14.37 -4.50
N ALA A 97 -3.15 13.65 -3.73
CA ALA A 97 -3.77 12.42 -4.19
C ALA A 97 -4.70 12.65 -5.40
N MET A 98 -5.52 13.70 -5.37
CA MET A 98 -6.34 14.10 -6.52
C MET A 98 -5.47 14.52 -7.71
N GLY A 99 -4.40 15.28 -7.47
CA GLY A 99 -3.42 15.66 -8.49
C GLY A 99 -2.83 14.44 -9.19
N LEU A 100 -2.30 13.50 -8.42
CA LEU A 100 -1.57 12.33 -8.92
C LEU A 100 -2.49 11.26 -9.54
N PHE A 101 -3.63 10.98 -8.92
CA PHE A 101 -4.47 9.83 -9.30
C PHE A 101 -5.72 10.21 -10.12
N PHE A 102 -6.11 11.48 -10.12
CA PHE A 102 -7.26 11.96 -10.88
C PHE A 102 -6.83 12.87 -12.04
N PHE A 103 -6.12 13.97 -11.76
CA PHE A 103 -5.80 14.96 -12.78
C PHE A 103 -4.63 14.56 -13.69
N LEU A 104 -3.55 14.01 -13.13
CA LEU A 104 -2.35 13.63 -13.89
C LEU A 104 -2.64 12.61 -15.00
N PRO A 105 -3.43 11.53 -14.80
CA PRO A 105 -3.81 10.63 -15.88
C PRO A 105 -4.60 11.35 -17.00
N ILE A 106 -5.47 12.30 -16.65
CA ILE A 106 -6.26 13.08 -17.63
C ILE A 106 -5.34 13.99 -18.45
N ILE A 107 -4.37 14.63 -17.80
CA ILE A 107 -3.39 15.50 -18.47
C ILE A 107 -2.52 14.67 -19.42
N ILE A 108 -2.01 13.52 -18.97
CA ILE A 108 -1.17 12.63 -19.79
C ILE A 108 -1.95 12.08 -20.99
N THR A 109 -3.18 11.59 -20.77
CA THR A 109 -4.02 11.07 -21.88
C THR A 109 -4.35 12.15 -22.90
N LYS A 110 -4.69 13.37 -22.46
CA LYS A 110 -4.90 14.51 -23.37
C LYS A 110 -3.62 14.89 -24.11
N ALA A 111 -2.46 14.89 -23.45
CA ALA A 111 -1.18 15.17 -24.09
C ALA A 111 -0.85 14.13 -25.17
N ILE A 112 -1.10 12.84 -24.89
CA ILE A 112 -0.95 11.76 -25.88
C ILE A 112 -1.94 11.96 -27.05
N GLU A 113 -3.20 12.29 -26.78
CA GLU A 113 -4.22 12.54 -27.81
C GLU A 113 -3.83 13.71 -28.71
N VAL A 114 -3.35 14.82 -28.15
CA VAL A 114 -2.81 15.96 -28.92
C VAL A 114 -1.59 15.56 -29.76
N MET A 115 -0.71 14.72 -29.21
CA MET A 115 0.45 14.21 -29.95
C MET A 115 0.07 13.19 -31.04
N ALA A 116 -1.02 12.44 -30.88
CA ALA A 116 -1.41 11.32 -31.75
C ALA A 116 -2.43 11.69 -32.84
N VAL A 117 -3.40 12.56 -32.54
CA VAL A 117 -4.53 12.91 -33.44
C VAL A 117 -4.21 14.15 -34.28
N GLY A 118 -3.18 14.90 -33.90
CA GLY A 118 -2.66 15.97 -34.71
C GLY A 118 -3.21 17.34 -34.35
N GLY A 119 -2.47 18.32 -34.81
CA GLY A 119 -2.72 19.73 -34.62
C GLY A 119 -1.42 20.40 -34.27
N ASP A 120 -0.55 20.57 -35.29
CA ASP A 120 0.39 21.68 -35.52
C ASP A 120 1.12 22.31 -34.30
N GLY A 121 1.20 21.60 -33.17
CA GLY A 121 1.59 22.16 -31.89
C GLY A 121 3.03 21.81 -31.61
N LEU A 122 3.31 20.54 -31.25
CA LEU A 122 4.69 20.09 -31.04
C LEU A 122 5.44 19.95 -32.37
N PHE A 123 4.83 19.28 -33.36
CA PHE A 123 5.42 19.10 -34.69
C PHE A 123 5.34 20.35 -35.56
N GLY A 124 4.36 21.25 -35.34
CA GLY A 124 4.32 22.54 -36.00
C GLY A 124 5.29 23.55 -35.38
N PHE A 125 5.45 23.58 -34.05
CA PHE A 125 6.49 24.39 -33.38
C PHE A 125 7.91 23.96 -33.78
N TRP A 126 8.20 22.66 -33.75
CA TRP A 126 9.49 22.14 -34.24
C TRP A 126 9.61 22.25 -35.77
N GLY A 127 8.50 22.11 -36.50
CA GLY A 127 8.43 22.33 -37.94
C GLY A 127 8.81 23.75 -38.34
N ASP A 128 8.24 24.77 -37.69
CA ASP A 128 8.59 26.17 -37.91
C ASP A 128 10.02 26.49 -37.45
N PHE A 129 10.47 25.88 -36.35
CA PHE A 129 11.84 26.00 -35.86
C PHE A 129 12.86 25.42 -36.85
N PHE A 130 12.58 24.26 -37.44
CA PHE A 130 13.47 23.58 -38.38
C PHE A 130 13.33 24.06 -39.83
N ALA A 131 12.14 24.51 -40.25
CA ALA A 131 11.89 25.12 -41.55
C ALA A 131 12.71 26.41 -41.75
N LYS A 132 13.11 27.07 -40.66
CA LYS A 132 14.00 28.23 -40.69
C LYS A 132 15.45 27.90 -41.06
N LYS A 133 15.80 26.62 -41.26
CA LYS A 133 17.14 26.15 -41.67
C LYS A 133 17.03 25.38 -42.99
N SER A 134 17.41 26.05 -44.09
CA SER A 134 17.03 25.77 -45.49
C SER A 134 17.57 24.49 -46.14
N SER A 135 17.91 23.45 -45.37
CA SER A 135 18.28 22.13 -45.90
C SER A 135 17.63 20.97 -45.13
N PHE A 136 17.10 21.20 -43.92
CA PHE A 136 16.42 20.17 -43.13
C PHE A 136 14.88 20.22 -43.32
N GLY A 137 14.36 21.33 -43.84
CA GLY A 137 12.91 21.55 -44.02
C GLY A 137 12.25 20.63 -45.06
N GLU A 138 12.93 20.28 -46.16
CA GLU A 138 12.37 19.38 -47.18
C GLU A 138 12.32 17.92 -46.71
N THR A 139 13.33 17.47 -45.96
CA THR A 139 13.33 16.14 -45.33
C THR A 139 12.28 16.05 -44.22
N TRP A 140 12.09 17.15 -43.48
CA TRP A 140 11.08 17.27 -42.44
C TRP A 140 9.66 17.30 -43.01
N SER A 141 9.43 18.01 -44.12
CA SER A 141 8.11 18.08 -44.76
C SER A 141 7.65 16.69 -45.25
N LEU A 142 8.54 15.92 -45.85
CA LEU A 142 8.27 14.53 -46.27
C LEU A 142 7.92 13.63 -45.08
N PHE A 143 8.64 13.74 -43.96
CA PHE A 143 8.34 13.01 -42.72
C PHE A 143 6.98 13.42 -42.11
N THR A 144 6.61 14.70 -42.18
CA THR A 144 5.32 15.20 -41.68
C THR A 144 4.14 14.82 -42.56
N GLU A 145 4.31 14.65 -43.87
CA GLU A 145 3.23 14.20 -44.77
C GLU A 145 2.92 12.70 -44.57
N GLU A 146 3.94 11.86 -44.39
CA GLU A 146 3.75 10.46 -43.99
C GLU A 146 3.04 10.36 -42.63
N TRP A 147 3.46 11.16 -41.65
CA TRP A 147 2.82 11.19 -40.33
C TRP A 147 1.39 11.75 -40.36
N ARG A 148 1.08 12.72 -41.21
CA ARG A 148 -0.29 13.23 -41.41
C ARG A 148 -1.19 12.18 -42.05
N SER A 149 -0.66 11.34 -42.94
CA SER A 149 -1.37 10.18 -43.47
C SER A 149 -1.68 9.15 -42.38
N VAL A 150 -0.69 8.81 -41.54
CA VAL A 150 -0.86 7.92 -40.37
C VAL A 150 -1.85 8.50 -39.35
N ALA A 151 -1.78 9.81 -39.06
CA ALA A 151 -2.71 10.51 -38.19
C ALA A 151 -4.13 10.50 -38.76
N SER A 152 -4.30 10.65 -40.08
CA SER A 152 -5.63 10.55 -40.73
C SER A 152 -6.21 9.13 -40.73
N LEU A 153 -5.35 8.09 -40.70
CA LEU A 153 -5.76 6.70 -40.51
C LEU A 153 -6.15 6.42 -39.04
N LEU A 154 -5.47 7.05 -38.09
CA LEU A 154 -5.81 7.02 -36.67
C LEU A 154 -7.13 7.77 -36.39
N ASP A 155 -7.35 8.92 -37.04
CA ASP A 155 -8.57 9.73 -36.97
C ASP A 155 -9.79 9.00 -37.58
N LYS A 156 -9.60 8.30 -38.71
CA LYS A 156 -10.62 7.38 -39.27
C LYS A 156 -10.87 6.15 -38.38
N GLY A 157 -9.89 5.72 -37.58
CA GLY A 157 -10.10 4.74 -36.51
C GLY A 157 -10.91 5.31 -35.34
N GLN A 158 -10.76 6.60 -35.05
CA GLN A 158 -11.38 7.28 -33.91
C GLN A 158 -12.90 7.49 -34.09
N THR A 159 -13.38 7.59 -35.33
CA THR A 159 -14.80 7.65 -35.67
C THR A 159 -15.50 6.28 -35.67
N ALA A 160 -14.75 5.18 -35.61
CA ALA A 160 -15.27 3.81 -35.53
C ALA A 160 -14.77 3.09 -34.25
N GLY A 161 -15.45 3.31 -33.12
CA GLY A 161 -15.39 2.37 -31.98
C GLY A 161 -14.22 2.50 -30.99
N LEU A 162 -13.59 3.67 -30.87
CA LEU A 162 -12.39 3.86 -30.03
C LEU A 162 -12.65 4.29 -28.56
N GLY A 163 -13.91 4.51 -28.16
CA GLY A 163 -14.28 4.87 -26.78
C GLY A 163 -13.89 3.80 -25.75
N THR A 164 -13.98 2.52 -26.12
CA THR A 164 -13.57 1.40 -25.27
C THR A 164 -12.06 1.36 -25.07
N TRP A 165 -11.26 1.59 -26.11
CA TRP A 165 -9.79 1.57 -26.04
C TRP A 165 -9.22 2.75 -25.25
N LYS A 166 -9.84 3.94 -25.32
CA LYS A 166 -9.46 5.11 -24.51
C LYS A 166 -9.56 4.83 -23.01
N SER A 167 -10.60 4.12 -22.58
CA SER A 167 -10.82 3.72 -21.19
C SER A 167 -9.75 2.75 -20.67
N VAL A 168 -9.35 1.81 -21.51
CA VAL A 168 -8.28 0.85 -21.20
C VAL A 168 -6.93 1.58 -21.06
N ILE A 169 -6.61 2.50 -21.98
CA ILE A 169 -5.39 3.30 -21.93
C ILE A 169 -5.35 4.18 -20.67
N GLU A 170 -6.46 4.84 -20.32
CA GLU A 170 -6.59 5.62 -19.07
C GLU A 170 -6.33 4.73 -17.84
N GLY A 171 -6.85 3.49 -17.85
CA GLY A 171 -6.62 2.49 -16.81
C GLY A 171 -5.15 2.06 -16.69
N VAL A 172 -4.49 1.78 -17.81
CA VAL A 172 -3.06 1.40 -17.84
C VAL A 172 -2.18 2.53 -17.32
N ILE A 173 -2.43 3.78 -17.75
CA ILE A 173 -1.67 4.95 -17.27
C ILE A 173 -1.79 5.09 -15.75
N LYS A 174 -2.98 4.88 -15.17
CA LYS A 174 -3.17 4.89 -13.71
C LYS A 174 -2.38 3.81 -13.00
N ILE A 175 -2.36 2.59 -13.55
CA ILE A 175 -1.56 1.48 -13.01
C ILE A 175 -0.08 1.85 -13.02
N VAL A 176 0.44 2.40 -14.12
CA VAL A 176 1.84 2.83 -14.24
C VAL A 176 2.19 3.92 -13.23
N ILE A 177 1.36 4.96 -13.12
CA ILE A 177 1.56 6.05 -12.14
C ILE A 177 1.55 5.49 -10.71
N PHE A 178 0.62 4.59 -10.40
CA PHE A 178 0.53 3.98 -9.08
C PHE A 178 1.75 3.13 -8.74
N ILE A 179 2.23 2.30 -9.67
CA ILE A 179 3.44 1.50 -9.49
C ILE A 179 4.68 2.40 -9.35
N ALA A 180 4.79 3.45 -10.16
CA ALA A 180 5.90 4.40 -10.09
C ALA A 180 5.91 5.12 -8.73
N TYR A 181 4.75 5.61 -8.28
CA TYR A 181 4.58 6.23 -6.97
C TYR A 181 4.99 5.29 -5.84
N LEU A 182 4.46 4.06 -5.82
CA LEU A 182 4.81 3.09 -4.78
C LEU A 182 6.28 2.68 -4.82
N SER A 183 6.88 2.60 -6.01
CA SER A 183 8.32 2.33 -6.15
C SER A 183 9.16 3.47 -5.56
N LEU A 184 8.79 4.73 -5.82
CA LEU A 184 9.50 5.90 -5.30
C LEU A 184 9.43 6.00 -3.77
N VAL A 185 8.23 5.88 -3.18
CA VAL A 185 8.09 5.93 -1.72
C VAL A 185 8.76 4.74 -1.04
N SER A 186 8.85 3.58 -1.70
CA SER A 186 9.61 2.42 -1.20
C SER A 186 11.12 2.67 -1.07
N LEU A 187 11.62 3.81 -1.57
CA LEU A 187 13.01 4.20 -1.40
C LEU A 187 13.28 4.84 -0.03
N MET A 188 12.25 5.34 0.66
CA MET A 188 12.35 5.97 1.98
C MET A 188 12.63 4.91 3.06
N LYS A 189 13.55 5.20 4.00
CA LYS A 189 13.99 4.23 5.02
C LYS A 189 12.84 3.71 5.88
N ASP A 190 11.93 4.60 6.31
CA ASP A 190 10.82 4.23 7.20
C ASP A 190 9.82 3.33 6.47
N ILE A 191 9.49 3.66 5.21
CA ILE A 191 8.63 2.82 4.37
C ILE A 191 9.25 1.45 4.11
N ARG A 192 10.58 1.38 3.92
CA ARG A 192 11.29 0.10 3.79
C ARG A 192 11.13 -0.75 5.05
N ARG A 193 11.30 -0.16 6.24
CA ARG A 193 11.12 -0.84 7.52
C ARG A 193 9.69 -1.34 7.70
N THR A 194 8.69 -0.52 7.37
CA THR A 194 7.28 -0.93 7.34
C THR A 194 7.03 -2.13 6.41
N PHE A 195 7.63 -2.14 5.21
CA PHE A 195 7.51 -3.26 4.28
C PHE A 195 8.23 -4.53 4.76
N GLN A 196 9.23 -4.42 5.62
CA GLN A 196 9.84 -5.59 6.26
C GLN A 196 8.92 -6.19 7.33
N TYR A 197 8.36 -5.37 8.23
CA TYR A 197 7.34 -5.82 9.19
C TYR A 197 6.13 -6.49 8.50
N HIS A 198 5.70 -5.94 7.36
CA HIS A 198 4.69 -6.55 6.52
C HIS A 198 5.13 -7.90 5.94
N GLY A 199 6.39 -8.03 5.53
CA GLY A 199 6.98 -9.32 5.13
C GLY A 199 7.01 -10.34 6.27
N ALA A 200 7.33 -9.91 7.49
CA ALA A 200 7.30 -10.74 8.69
C ALA A 200 5.89 -11.27 8.99
N GLU A 201 4.87 -10.40 8.91
CA GLU A 201 3.46 -10.79 9.10
C GLU A 201 3.04 -11.89 8.10
N HIS A 202 3.32 -11.71 6.81
CA HIS A 202 3.02 -12.74 5.80
C HIS A 202 3.72 -14.08 6.08
N LYS A 203 5.01 -14.04 6.44
CA LYS A 203 5.76 -15.27 6.72
C LYS A 203 5.24 -15.97 7.98
N SER A 204 4.93 -15.22 9.04
CA SER A 204 4.38 -15.76 10.29
C SER A 204 3.01 -16.42 10.07
N ILE A 205 2.14 -15.80 9.26
CA ILE A 205 0.85 -16.37 8.88
C ILE A 205 1.03 -17.67 8.08
N PHE A 206 1.91 -17.70 7.08
CA PHE A 206 2.16 -18.93 6.33
C PHE A 206 2.71 -20.06 7.21
N CYS A 207 3.60 -19.72 8.16
CA CYS A 207 4.11 -20.69 9.12
C CYS A 207 2.96 -21.28 9.96
N TYR A 208 2.11 -20.42 10.52
CA TYR A 208 0.92 -20.83 11.27
C TYR A 208 -0.03 -21.71 10.43
N GLU A 209 -0.34 -21.31 9.21
CA GLU A 209 -1.25 -22.04 8.33
C GLU A 209 -0.71 -23.38 7.83
N SER A 210 0.62 -23.53 7.78
CA SER A 210 1.26 -24.80 7.48
C SER A 210 1.24 -25.78 8.66
N GLY A 211 0.84 -25.32 9.86
CA GLY A 211 0.89 -26.09 11.09
C GLY A 211 2.30 -26.24 11.69
N ALA A 212 3.30 -25.52 11.15
CA ALA A 212 4.64 -25.49 11.69
C ALA A 212 4.70 -24.64 12.97
N GLU A 213 5.61 -24.99 13.87
CA GLU A 213 5.83 -24.22 15.09
C GLU A 213 6.30 -22.79 14.78
N LEU A 214 5.67 -21.81 15.40
CA LEU A 214 5.97 -20.38 15.25
C LEU A 214 7.27 -20.00 15.99
N THR A 215 8.40 -20.39 15.40
CA THR A 215 9.75 -19.94 15.76
C THR A 215 10.36 -19.09 14.64
N VAL A 216 11.37 -18.28 14.97
CA VAL A 216 12.04 -17.40 14.00
C VAL A 216 12.64 -18.21 12.84
N GLU A 217 13.26 -19.34 13.13
CA GLU A 217 13.92 -20.23 12.17
C GLU A 217 12.93 -20.85 11.18
N ASN A 218 11.74 -21.21 11.66
CA ASN A 218 10.69 -21.76 10.82
C ASN A 218 10.06 -20.67 9.96
N VAL A 219 9.71 -19.53 10.57
CA VAL A 219 9.07 -18.40 9.86
C VAL A 219 9.94 -17.90 8.71
N LYS A 220 11.27 -17.81 8.89
CA LYS A 220 12.22 -17.38 7.84
C LYS A 220 12.08 -18.15 6.52
N LYS A 221 11.75 -19.45 6.59
CA LYS A 221 11.66 -20.36 5.43
C LYS A 221 10.44 -20.09 4.55
N PHE A 222 9.42 -19.39 5.06
CA PHE A 222 8.18 -19.14 4.33
C PHE A 222 8.30 -17.94 3.38
N LYS A 223 7.36 -17.88 2.43
CA LYS A 223 7.31 -16.84 1.40
C LYS A 223 6.68 -15.57 1.96
N ARG A 224 7.17 -14.40 1.56
CA ARG A 224 6.55 -13.11 1.89
C ARG A 224 5.38 -12.70 0.99
N PHE A 225 4.90 -13.58 0.11
CA PHE A 225 3.86 -13.25 -0.89
C PHE A 225 2.54 -13.95 -0.60
N HIS A 226 1.59 -13.22 0.00
CA HIS A 226 0.38 -13.79 0.55
C HIS A 226 -0.89 -13.38 -0.24
N PRO A 227 -1.75 -14.31 -0.68
CA PRO A 227 -2.89 -14.00 -1.54
C PRO A 227 -4.00 -13.20 -0.84
N ARG A 228 -4.07 -13.23 0.50
CA ARG A 228 -5.08 -12.51 1.30
C ARG A 228 -4.64 -11.11 1.78
N CYS A 229 -3.56 -10.57 1.23
CA CYS A 229 -3.01 -9.28 1.64
C CYS A 229 -3.85 -8.08 1.13
N GLY A 230 -4.00 -7.04 1.96
CA GLY A 230 -4.63 -5.76 1.59
C GLY A 230 -3.89 -4.98 0.50
N THR A 231 -2.58 -5.19 0.31
CA THR A 231 -1.88 -4.56 -0.84
C THR A 231 -2.26 -5.21 -2.18
N SER A 232 -2.60 -6.51 -2.19
CA SER A 232 -3.23 -7.13 -3.36
C SER A 232 -4.64 -6.58 -3.59
N PHE A 233 -5.35 -6.19 -2.51
CA PHE A 233 -6.68 -5.61 -2.59
C PHE A 233 -6.73 -4.31 -3.37
N LEU A 234 -5.75 -3.43 -3.19
CA LEU A 234 -5.68 -2.19 -3.94
C LEU A 234 -5.62 -2.43 -5.46
N PHE A 235 -4.88 -3.47 -5.88
CA PHE A 235 -4.82 -3.87 -7.29
C PHE A 235 -6.12 -4.50 -7.78
N VAL A 236 -6.74 -5.36 -6.98
CA VAL A 236 -8.05 -5.94 -7.30
C VAL A 236 -9.10 -4.84 -7.47
N ILE A 237 -9.14 -3.86 -6.56
CA ILE A 237 -10.02 -2.68 -6.66
C ILE A 237 -9.73 -1.94 -7.96
N LEU A 238 -8.46 -1.69 -8.28
CA LEU A 238 -8.08 -0.97 -9.49
C LEU A 238 -8.58 -1.70 -10.75
N LEU A 239 -8.39 -3.02 -10.85
CA LEU A 239 -8.86 -3.83 -11.96
C LEU A 239 -10.39 -3.85 -12.07
N ILE A 240 -11.10 -4.08 -10.95
CA ILE A 240 -12.56 -4.06 -10.91
C ILE A 240 -13.09 -2.65 -11.26
N SER A 241 -12.41 -1.60 -10.81
CA SER A 241 -12.78 -0.22 -11.13
C SER A 241 -12.63 0.06 -12.62
N ILE A 242 -11.57 -0.41 -13.27
CA ILE A 242 -11.38 -0.26 -14.72
C ILE A 242 -12.48 -1.04 -15.45
N ALA A 243 -12.75 -2.28 -15.04
CA ALA A 243 -13.80 -3.10 -15.63
C ALA A 243 -15.18 -2.43 -15.54
N ILE A 244 -15.62 -2.03 -14.33
CA ILE A 244 -16.93 -1.40 -14.11
C ILE A 244 -17.02 -0.04 -14.78
N PHE A 245 -15.98 0.79 -14.67
CA PHE A 245 -16.01 2.14 -15.22
C PHE A 245 -15.73 2.24 -16.72
N SER A 246 -15.35 1.12 -17.37
CA SER A 246 -15.26 1.01 -18.83
C SER A 246 -16.57 0.61 -19.51
N LEU A 247 -17.61 0.28 -18.73
CA LEU A 247 -18.89 -0.17 -19.27
C LEU A 247 -19.62 0.96 -20.01
N PRO A 248 -20.32 0.64 -21.12
CA PRO A 248 -20.88 1.63 -22.04
C PRO A 248 -22.05 2.44 -21.46
N PHE A 249 -22.64 2.03 -20.33
CA PHE A 249 -23.72 2.77 -19.67
C PHE A 249 -23.23 4.01 -18.91
N ILE A 250 -21.91 4.19 -18.74
CA ILE A 250 -21.37 5.38 -18.09
C ILE A 250 -21.31 6.51 -19.13
N PRO A 251 -21.97 7.66 -18.89
CA PRO A 251 -21.94 8.77 -19.83
C PRO A 251 -20.55 9.41 -19.86
N TRP A 252 -19.92 9.40 -21.04
CA TRP A 252 -18.56 9.93 -21.26
C TRP A 252 -18.54 11.41 -21.62
N ASP A 253 -19.68 11.94 -22.07
CA ASP A 253 -19.79 13.31 -22.60
C ASP A 253 -19.84 14.36 -21.50
N ASN A 254 -20.30 13.99 -20.30
CA ASN A 254 -20.44 14.89 -19.16
C ASN A 254 -19.57 14.45 -17.97
N PRO A 255 -18.43 15.14 -17.71
CA PRO A 255 -17.53 14.82 -16.61
C PRO A 255 -18.19 14.85 -15.23
N TRP A 256 -19.15 15.75 -15.00
CA TRP A 256 -19.85 15.88 -13.72
C TRP A 256 -20.82 14.73 -13.50
N LEU A 257 -21.55 14.32 -14.54
CA LEU A 257 -22.44 13.16 -14.47
C LEU A 257 -21.64 11.86 -14.30
N ARG A 258 -20.49 11.72 -14.98
CA ARG A 258 -19.55 10.61 -14.78
C ARG A 258 -19.07 10.55 -13.33
N PHE A 259 -18.73 11.69 -12.73
CA PHE A 259 -18.35 11.76 -11.31
C PHE A 259 -19.51 11.38 -10.39
N ALA A 260 -20.71 11.93 -10.62
CA ALA A 260 -21.91 11.66 -9.84
C ALA A 260 -22.33 10.18 -9.87
N ILE A 261 -22.10 9.47 -10.98
CA ILE A 261 -22.36 8.03 -11.10
C ILE A 261 -21.24 7.19 -10.47
N LYS A 262 -19.97 7.62 -10.59
CA LYS A 262 -18.84 6.91 -9.98
C LYS A 262 -18.90 6.88 -8.46
N LEU A 263 -19.36 7.98 -7.84
CA LEU A 263 -19.43 8.11 -6.38
C LEU A 263 -20.26 6.99 -5.70
N PRO A 264 -21.52 6.71 -6.08
CA PRO A 264 -22.31 5.61 -5.53
C PRO A 264 -21.85 4.23 -5.99
N LEU A 265 -21.11 4.12 -7.10
CA LEU A 265 -20.53 2.86 -7.55
C LEU A 265 -19.25 2.47 -6.78
N MET A 266 -18.61 3.40 -6.05
CA MET A 266 -17.41 3.06 -5.26
C MET A 266 -17.65 1.98 -4.20
N PRO A 267 -18.72 2.05 -3.36
CA PRO A 267 -19.06 0.95 -2.45
C PRO A 267 -19.24 -0.39 -3.17
N LEU A 268 -19.82 -0.40 -4.37
CA LEU A 268 -19.95 -1.63 -5.16
C LEU A 268 -18.58 -2.20 -5.56
N VAL A 269 -17.67 -1.36 -6.07
CA VAL A 269 -16.30 -1.77 -6.41
C VAL A 269 -15.58 -2.34 -5.19
N ILE A 270 -15.66 -1.65 -4.05
CA ILE A 270 -15.03 -2.07 -2.79
C ILE A 270 -15.60 -3.41 -2.32
N GLY A 271 -16.93 -3.53 -2.32
CA GLY A 271 -17.62 -4.75 -1.92
C GLY A 271 -17.22 -5.94 -2.80
N LEU A 272 -17.24 -5.77 -4.12
CA LEU A 272 -16.84 -6.81 -5.07
C LEU A 272 -15.37 -7.20 -4.91
N GLY A 273 -14.47 -6.25 -4.73
CA GLY A 273 -13.05 -6.56 -4.53
C GLY A 273 -12.81 -7.33 -3.24
N PHE A 274 -13.52 -6.99 -2.15
CA PHE A 274 -13.37 -7.67 -0.87
C PHE A 274 -13.89 -9.11 -0.96
N GLU A 275 -15.05 -9.30 -1.60
CA GLU A 275 -15.60 -10.62 -1.89
C GLU A 275 -14.62 -11.45 -2.73
N PHE A 276 -14.02 -10.85 -3.76
CA PHE A 276 -13.02 -11.51 -4.59
C PHE A 276 -11.81 -11.99 -3.77
N ILE A 277 -11.26 -11.18 -2.87
CA ILE A 277 -10.13 -11.61 -2.03
C ILE A 277 -10.51 -12.74 -1.09
N MET A 278 -11.67 -12.63 -0.45
CA MET A 278 -12.16 -13.68 0.44
C MET A 278 -12.41 -14.99 -0.32
N PHE A 279 -12.84 -14.89 -1.59
CA PHE A 279 -13.02 -16.04 -2.46
C PHE A 279 -11.69 -16.64 -2.91
N ALA A 280 -10.76 -15.82 -3.40
CA ALA A 280 -9.43 -16.23 -3.84
C ALA A 280 -8.60 -16.84 -2.71
N GLY A 281 -8.78 -16.37 -1.47
CA GLY A 281 -8.13 -16.93 -0.29
C GLY A 281 -8.67 -18.29 0.16
N LYS A 282 -9.85 -18.72 -0.34
CA LYS A 282 -10.49 -20.00 -0.02
C LYS A 282 -10.37 -21.04 -1.14
N HIS A 283 -10.11 -20.60 -2.37
CA HIS A 283 -10.07 -21.47 -3.54
C HIS A 283 -8.75 -21.29 -4.28
N ASP A 284 -7.91 -22.33 -4.30
CA ASP A 284 -6.72 -22.38 -5.15
C ASP A 284 -7.08 -23.04 -6.49
N ASN A 285 -7.42 -22.23 -7.49
CA ASN A 285 -7.67 -22.67 -8.85
C ASN A 285 -6.95 -21.76 -9.85
N ILE A 286 -6.90 -22.16 -11.12
CA ILE A 286 -6.17 -21.44 -12.16
C ILE A 286 -6.70 -20.01 -12.31
N VAL A 287 -8.01 -19.82 -12.21
CA VAL A 287 -8.67 -18.51 -12.37
C VAL A 287 -8.28 -17.58 -11.21
N THR A 288 -8.39 -18.04 -9.96
CA THR A 288 -8.01 -17.24 -8.79
C THR A 288 -6.51 -16.93 -8.81
N ARG A 289 -5.67 -17.88 -9.25
CA ARG A 289 -4.23 -17.66 -9.39
C ARG A 289 -3.89 -16.59 -10.43
N ILE A 290 -4.53 -16.61 -11.59
CA ILE A 290 -4.33 -15.59 -12.64
C ILE A 290 -4.81 -14.21 -12.16
N LEU A 291 -6.00 -14.14 -11.59
CA LEU A 291 -6.59 -12.86 -11.15
C LEU A 291 -5.87 -12.26 -9.93
N SER A 292 -5.30 -13.09 -9.05
CA SER A 292 -4.49 -12.64 -7.91
C SER A 292 -3.01 -12.39 -8.25
N ALA A 293 -2.50 -12.91 -9.37
CA ALA A 293 -1.11 -12.71 -9.82
C ALA A 293 -0.66 -11.24 -9.86
N PRO A 294 -1.43 -10.28 -10.43
CA PRO A 294 -1.01 -8.88 -10.42
C PRO A 294 -0.87 -8.30 -8.99
N GLY A 295 -1.75 -8.71 -8.07
CA GLY A 295 -1.64 -8.31 -6.66
C GLY A 295 -0.40 -8.90 -5.98
N LEU A 296 -0.09 -10.17 -6.25
CA LEU A 296 1.13 -10.83 -5.74
C LEU A 296 2.41 -10.20 -6.32
N LEU A 297 2.38 -9.78 -7.59
CA LEU A 297 3.50 -9.07 -8.21
C LEU A 297 3.78 -7.76 -7.46
N MET A 298 2.73 -7.04 -7.05
CA MET A 298 2.90 -5.80 -6.30
C MET A 298 3.64 -5.99 -4.99
N GLN A 299 3.40 -7.13 -4.32
CA GLN A 299 4.08 -7.43 -3.06
C GLN A 299 5.60 -7.52 -3.20
N ARG A 300 6.14 -7.67 -4.41
CA ARG A 300 7.59 -7.53 -4.62
C ARG A 300 8.12 -6.15 -4.24
N ILE A 301 7.27 -5.12 -4.34
CA ILE A 301 7.56 -3.73 -3.95
C ILE A 301 7.10 -3.47 -2.52
N THR A 302 5.90 -3.92 -2.14
CA THR A 302 5.25 -3.59 -0.85
C THR A 302 5.57 -4.53 0.31
N THR A 303 6.39 -5.56 0.10
CA THR A 303 7.01 -6.35 1.17
C THR A 303 8.52 -6.39 0.97
N ARG A 304 9.25 -6.69 2.05
CA ARG A 304 10.70 -6.92 2.06
C ARG A 304 11.05 -8.07 2.99
N GLU A 305 12.28 -8.57 2.88
CA GLU A 305 12.77 -9.58 3.80
C GLU A 305 12.97 -8.96 5.19
N PRO A 306 12.32 -9.52 6.23
CA PRO A 306 12.46 -9.05 7.59
C PRO A 306 13.74 -9.56 8.26
N ASP A 307 14.18 -8.83 9.27
CA ASP A 307 15.15 -9.30 10.26
C ASP A 307 14.48 -10.16 11.34
N ASP A 308 15.31 -10.74 12.21
CA ASP A 308 14.89 -11.68 13.25
C ASP A 308 13.98 -10.99 14.27
N ASP A 309 14.32 -9.75 14.63
CA ASP A 309 13.58 -8.94 15.59
C ASP A 309 12.15 -8.64 15.10
N GLN A 310 12.01 -8.33 13.81
CA GLN A 310 10.73 -8.11 13.13
C GLN A 310 9.89 -9.39 13.06
N ILE A 311 10.53 -10.54 12.84
CA ILE A 311 9.86 -11.85 12.85
C ILE A 311 9.34 -12.16 14.25
N GLU A 312 10.14 -11.93 15.29
CA GLU A 312 9.74 -12.15 16.68
C GLU A 312 8.50 -11.30 17.03
N VAL A 313 8.53 -10.00 16.69
CA VAL A 313 7.38 -9.10 16.89
C VAL A 313 6.14 -9.60 16.16
N ALA A 314 6.29 -10.08 14.91
CA ALA A 314 5.18 -10.62 14.14
C ALA A 314 4.61 -11.92 14.75
N ILE A 315 5.45 -12.79 15.29
CA ILE A 315 5.03 -14.01 16.00
C ILE A 315 4.25 -13.64 17.27
N ILE A 316 4.76 -12.70 18.07
CA ILE A 316 4.12 -12.23 19.30
C ILE A 316 2.75 -11.64 18.95
N ALA A 317 2.68 -10.72 17.98
CA ALA A 317 1.43 -10.11 17.54
C ALA A 317 0.40 -11.16 17.07
N LEU A 318 0.83 -12.16 16.29
CA LEU A 318 -0.02 -13.24 15.80
C LEU A 318 -0.58 -14.10 16.93
N LYS A 319 0.27 -14.56 17.85
CA LYS A 319 -0.15 -15.35 19.01
C LYS A 319 -1.11 -14.57 19.91
N THR A 320 -0.85 -13.28 20.14
CA THR A 320 -1.78 -12.39 20.87
C THR A 320 -3.11 -12.22 20.17
N ALA A 321 -3.13 -12.17 18.83
CA ALA A 321 -4.34 -12.01 18.04
C ALA A 321 -5.21 -13.28 18.00
N LEU A 322 -4.62 -14.46 18.25
CA LEU A 322 -5.26 -15.77 18.19
C LEU A 322 -5.23 -16.52 19.55
N PRO A 323 -5.84 -15.96 20.61
CA PRO A 323 -5.76 -16.56 21.95
C PRO A 323 -6.47 -17.91 22.08
N GLY A 324 -7.36 -18.25 21.14
CA GLY A 324 -8.01 -19.56 21.11
C GLY A 324 -7.08 -20.68 20.65
N ASP A 325 -6.11 -20.36 19.79
CA ASP A 325 -5.14 -21.34 19.26
C ASP A 325 -3.87 -21.39 20.10
N PHE A 326 -3.61 -20.33 20.88
CA PHE A 326 -2.45 -20.21 21.77
C PHE A 326 -2.89 -19.86 23.20
N PRO A 327 -3.60 -20.76 23.91
CA PRO A 327 -4.12 -20.49 25.25
C PRO A 327 -3.01 -20.31 26.30
N ASP A 328 -1.88 -20.99 26.11
CA ASP A 328 -0.73 -20.95 27.04
C ASP A 328 0.24 -19.79 26.76
N PHE A 329 0.00 -19.03 25.68
CA PHE A 329 0.85 -17.89 25.34
C PHE A 329 0.53 -16.70 26.23
N VAL A 330 1.44 -16.42 27.17
CA VAL A 330 1.43 -15.20 27.96
C VAL A 330 2.23 -14.14 27.19
N PRO A 331 1.58 -13.06 26.71
CA PRO A 331 2.31 -11.99 26.04
C PRO A 331 3.32 -11.36 27.00
N PRO A 332 4.52 -11.01 26.54
CA PRO A 332 5.48 -10.31 27.36
C PRO A 332 4.88 -8.97 27.80
N THR A 333 4.70 -8.81 29.11
CA THR A 333 4.37 -7.53 29.74
C THR A 333 5.66 -6.78 30.05
N GLU A 334 5.57 -5.46 30.18
CA GLU A 334 6.70 -4.59 30.56
C GLU A 334 7.41 -5.09 31.83
N GLU A 335 6.65 -5.70 32.76
CA GLU A 335 7.14 -6.30 34.00
C GLU A 335 7.85 -7.66 33.81
N ASN A 336 7.37 -8.50 32.90
CA ASN A 336 8.00 -9.79 32.58
C ASN A 336 9.33 -9.60 31.81
N LEU A 337 9.44 -8.53 31.04
CA LEU A 337 10.66 -8.13 30.33
C LEU A 337 11.74 -7.62 31.29
N LYS A 338 11.38 -6.78 32.26
CA LYS A 338 12.33 -6.34 33.30
C LYS A 338 12.90 -7.52 34.08
N LYS A 339 12.04 -8.46 34.50
CA LYS A 339 12.49 -9.69 35.18
C LYS A 339 13.35 -10.58 34.29
N ALA A 340 12.99 -10.77 33.02
CA ALA A 340 13.78 -11.58 32.09
C ALA A 340 15.15 -10.96 31.77
N LEU A 341 15.22 -9.62 31.68
CA LEU A 341 16.47 -8.88 31.48
C LEU A 341 17.36 -8.95 32.73
N GLU A 342 16.79 -8.73 33.92
CA GLU A 342 17.47 -8.91 35.21
C GLU A 342 18.00 -10.36 35.38
N GLU A 343 17.23 -11.37 34.94
CA GLU A 343 17.66 -12.77 34.97
C GLU A 343 18.74 -13.10 33.93
N SER A 344 18.78 -12.38 32.80
CA SER A 344 19.85 -12.54 31.79
C SER A 344 21.15 -11.84 32.19
N GLU A 345 21.07 -10.65 32.80
CA GLU A 345 22.24 -9.93 33.33
C GLU A 345 22.88 -10.70 34.50
N ASN A 346 22.07 -11.26 35.41
CA ASN A 346 22.58 -12.09 36.51
C ASN A 346 23.24 -13.40 36.03
N LYS A 347 22.88 -13.92 34.84
CA LYS A 347 23.51 -15.11 34.25
C LYS A 347 24.85 -14.81 33.57
N GLU A 348 25.08 -13.58 33.11
CA GLU A 348 26.39 -13.16 32.60
C GLU A 348 27.38 -12.88 33.73
N GLU A 349 26.90 -12.47 34.92
CA GLU A 349 27.74 -12.28 36.12
C GLU A 349 28.10 -13.60 36.86
N GLU A 350 27.37 -14.70 36.63
CA GLU A 350 27.61 -16.00 37.28
C GLU A 350 28.62 -16.91 36.55
N ILE A 351 29.28 -16.46 35.47
CA ILE A 351 30.35 -17.24 34.83
C ILE A 351 31.56 -17.27 35.78
N PRO A 352 31.96 -18.43 36.36
CA PRO A 352 33.08 -18.49 37.28
C PRO A 352 34.38 -18.18 36.52
N GLU A 353 35.18 -17.25 37.04
CA GLU A 353 36.59 -17.11 36.68
C GLU A 353 37.36 -18.36 37.11
N ASP A 354 37.26 -19.47 36.37
CA ASP A 354 38.17 -20.60 36.56
C ASP A 354 38.44 -21.34 35.25
N ASN A 355 39.40 -20.80 34.48
CA ASN A 355 40.40 -21.56 33.74
C ASN A 355 41.28 -20.60 32.94
N LYS A 356 42.36 -20.12 33.56
CA LYS A 356 43.53 -19.55 32.86
C LYS A 356 44.81 -20.11 33.44
N ASP A 357 44.89 -21.42 33.58
CA ASP A 357 46.16 -22.13 33.78
C ASP A 357 46.01 -23.49 33.11
N ASP A 358 46.31 -23.57 31.80
CA ASP A 358 46.79 -24.79 31.12
C ASP A 358 46.91 -24.52 29.61
N GLU A 359 47.92 -23.74 29.23
CA GLU A 359 48.51 -23.83 27.89
C GLU A 359 50.01 -23.52 27.95
N GLN A 360 50.73 -24.37 28.68
CA GLN A 360 52.14 -24.66 28.41
C GLN A 360 52.26 -26.11 27.97
N GLY A 361 52.50 -26.33 26.68
CA GLY A 361 53.09 -27.57 26.17
C GLY A 361 52.32 -28.28 25.06
N ALA A 362 52.64 -27.94 23.81
CA ALA A 362 53.11 -28.87 22.76
C ALA A 362 53.27 -28.13 21.43
#